data_AF-A0A183HMY5-F1
#
_entry.id   AF-A0A183HMY5-F1
#
_cell.length_a   1.000
_cell.length_b   1.000
_cell.length_c   1.000
_cell.angle_alpha   90.00
_cell.angle_beta   90.00
_cell.angle_gamma   90.00
#
_symmetry.space_group_name_H-M   'P 1'
#
loop_
_entity.id
_entity.type
_entity.pdbx_description
1 polymer ?
#
loop_
_entity_poly.entity_id
_entity_poly.type
_entity_poly.pdbx_seq_one_letter_code
_entity_poly.pdbx_strand_id
1 'polypeptide(L)'
;MEGTYIGHAKAAYQNYNKDVRDFEKRKSHVFTKAEHEAKLARAMEHLECIYHGTRLEKTKEKLKQECEALWATQKACEFVSLIGSECILPVHYSLSDLNVPASKRVAHSSGAHFLSTCNCGHSQALRNDPFSLREANYDFYTQFTCCKNMEEYEFEVFKYDDIKEQSLDMESLPDKSQKSIISSQQNFSE
;
A
#
# COMPACT_ATOMS: atom_id res chain seq x y z
N MET A 1 -24.30 15.41 30.25
CA MET A 1 -24.79 14.07 29.88
C MET A 1 -24.37 13.68 28.47
N GLU A 2 -24.68 14.46 27.43
CA GLU A 2 -24.27 14.16 26.03
C GLU A 2 -22.77 13.87 25.86
N GLY A 3 -21.88 14.63 26.52
CA GLY A 3 -20.43 14.40 26.46
C GLY A 3 -19.96 13.05 27.05
N THR A 4 -20.72 12.46 27.98
CA THR A 4 -20.40 11.15 28.56
C THR A 4 -20.69 10.03 27.57
N TYR A 5 -21.81 10.11 26.84
CA TYR A 5 -22.14 9.14 25.79
C TYR A 5 -21.14 9.17 24.63
N ILE A 6 -20.74 10.37 24.19
CA ILE A 6 -19.69 10.53 23.18
C ILE A 6 -18.37 9.95 23.68
N GLY A 7 -18.00 10.19 24.95
CA GLY A 7 -16.81 9.59 25.55
C GLY A 7 -16.80 8.06 25.50
N HIS A 8 -17.91 7.41 25.85
CA HIS A 8 -18.05 5.95 25.78
C HIS A 8 -18.02 5.41 24.33
N ALA A 9 -18.73 6.06 23.41
CA ALA A 9 -18.72 5.67 22.00
C ALA A 9 -17.34 5.88 21.33
N LYS A 10 -16.65 6.97 21.69
CA LYS A 10 -15.29 7.25 21.25
C LYS A 10 -14.28 6.27 21.85
N ALA A 11 -14.50 5.80 23.07
CA ALA A 11 -13.74 4.70 23.64
C ALA A 11 -13.95 3.41 22.83
N ALA A 12 -15.14 3.14 22.28
CA ALA A 12 -15.36 2.02 21.36
C ALA A 12 -14.62 2.18 20.02
N TYR A 13 -14.53 3.41 19.48
CA TYR A 13 -13.72 3.73 18.29
C TYR A 13 -12.21 3.47 18.54
N GLN A 14 -11.73 3.90 19.70
CA GLN A 14 -10.33 3.78 20.12
C GLN A 14 -9.97 2.39 20.67
N ASN A 15 -10.95 1.64 21.19
CA ASN A 15 -10.75 0.29 21.74
C ASN A 15 -10.31 -0.64 20.61
N TYR A 16 -9.01 -0.77 20.56
CA TYR A 16 -8.27 -1.76 19.83
C TYR A 16 -8.80 -3.15 20.21
N ASN A 17 -8.91 -4.06 19.24
CA ASN A 17 -8.98 -5.48 19.55
C ASN A 17 -7.75 -5.79 20.41
N LYS A 18 -7.92 -5.89 21.74
CA LYS A 18 -6.91 -6.43 22.65
C LYS A 18 -6.77 -7.92 22.36
N ASP A 19 -6.41 -8.30 21.15
CA ASP A 19 -5.87 -9.63 20.91
C ASP A 19 -4.49 -9.61 21.58
N VAL A 20 -4.37 -10.35 22.68
CA VAL A 20 -3.32 -10.28 23.71
C VAL A 20 -1.99 -10.85 23.20
N ARG A 21 -1.70 -10.75 21.90
CA ARG A 21 -0.59 -11.48 21.26
C ARG A 21 0.39 -10.63 20.46
N ASP A 22 0.20 -9.32 20.34
CA ASP A 22 1.06 -8.48 19.49
C ASP A 22 1.82 -7.42 20.31
N PHE A 23 2.77 -7.88 21.13
CA PHE A 23 3.59 -7.06 22.04
C PHE A 23 4.54 -6.07 21.32
N GLU A 24 4.63 -6.10 19.99
CA GLU A 24 5.58 -5.29 19.21
C GLU A 24 4.98 -3.98 18.64
N LYS A 25 3.67 -3.77 18.69
CA LYS A 25 3.04 -2.55 18.14
C LYS A 25 2.96 -1.41 19.15
N ARG A 26 4.12 -0.87 19.53
CA ARG A 26 4.25 0.53 19.99
C ARG A 26 4.51 1.50 18.83
N LYS A 27 3.96 1.22 17.65
CA LYS A 27 3.98 2.15 16.50
C LYS A 27 2.78 3.10 16.61
N SER A 28 2.95 4.32 16.13
CA SER A 28 1.84 5.24 15.82
C SER A 28 0.81 4.48 14.99
N HIS A 29 -0.33 4.16 15.59
CA HIS A 29 -1.36 3.37 14.91
C HIS A 29 -2.03 4.28 13.88
N VAL A 30 -1.71 4.04 12.61
CA VAL A 30 -2.39 4.65 11.48
C VAL A 30 -3.51 3.74 11.03
N PHE A 31 -4.58 4.32 10.50
CA PHE A 31 -5.72 3.59 9.98
C PHE A 31 -5.95 3.96 8.52
N THR A 32 -6.25 2.95 7.71
CA THR A 32 -6.81 3.20 6.38
C THR A 32 -8.20 3.80 6.51
N LYS A 33 -8.71 4.40 5.45
CA LYS A 33 -10.05 4.96 5.35
C LYS A 33 -11.10 3.87 5.61
N ALA A 34 -10.90 2.68 5.05
CA ALA A 34 -11.78 1.54 5.27
C ALA A 34 -11.82 1.12 6.75
N GLU A 35 -10.66 1.06 7.42
CA GLU A 35 -10.59 0.76 8.85
C GLU A 35 -11.26 1.85 9.71
N HIS A 36 -11.03 3.11 9.36
CA HIS A 36 -11.68 4.26 10.00
C HIS A 36 -13.20 4.17 9.88
N GLU A 37 -13.73 3.94 8.67
CA GLU A 37 -15.17 3.82 8.42
C GLU A 37 -15.78 2.66 9.21
N ALA A 38 -15.12 1.50 9.25
CA ALA A 38 -15.57 0.35 10.03
C ALA A 38 -15.55 0.61 11.55
N LYS A 39 -14.53 1.34 12.05
CA LYS A 39 -14.45 1.76 13.46
C LYS A 39 -15.53 2.79 13.80
N LEU A 40 -15.75 3.75 12.91
CA LEU A 40 -16.76 4.79 13.09
C LEU A 40 -18.17 4.17 13.11
N ALA A 41 -18.47 3.25 12.21
CA ALA A 41 -19.74 2.53 12.19
C ALA A 41 -20.02 1.81 13.51
N ARG A 42 -19.03 1.07 14.05
CA ARG A 42 -19.16 0.41 15.37
C ARG A 42 -19.36 1.39 16.52
N ALA A 43 -18.68 2.53 16.48
CA ALA A 43 -18.84 3.57 17.50
C ALA A 43 -20.24 4.21 17.44
N MET A 44 -20.77 4.42 16.24
CA MET A 44 -22.13 4.93 16.02
C MET A 44 -23.19 3.93 16.51
N GLU A 45 -23.05 2.65 16.17
CA GLU A 45 -23.94 1.58 16.66
C GLU A 45 -23.90 1.52 18.20
N HIS A 46 -22.70 1.56 18.80
CA HIS A 46 -22.58 1.57 20.26
C HIS A 46 -23.25 2.79 20.88
N LEU A 47 -23.10 3.98 20.27
CA LEU A 47 -23.78 5.19 20.71
C LEU A 47 -25.31 5.01 20.70
N GLU A 48 -25.87 4.44 19.63
CA GLU A 48 -27.30 4.16 19.53
C GLU A 48 -27.79 3.25 20.66
N CYS A 49 -27.02 2.23 21.04
CA CYS A 49 -27.40 1.32 22.13
C CYS A 49 -27.42 1.98 23.52
N ILE A 50 -26.46 2.86 23.81
CA ILE A 50 -26.29 3.42 25.17
C ILE A 50 -27.04 4.75 25.36
N TYR A 51 -27.51 5.37 24.28
CA TYR A 51 -28.03 6.73 24.31
C TYR A 51 -29.50 6.78 24.75
N HIS A 52 -29.78 7.58 25.77
CA HIS A 52 -31.14 7.76 26.33
C HIS A 52 -31.67 9.20 26.21
N GLY A 53 -31.09 10.01 25.32
CA GLY A 53 -31.52 11.41 25.10
C GLY A 53 -32.46 11.58 23.91
N THR A 54 -32.95 12.80 23.67
CA THR A 54 -33.83 13.13 22.53
C THR A 54 -33.08 13.59 21.28
N ARG A 55 -31.78 13.90 21.42
CA ARG A 55 -30.93 14.50 20.35
C ARG A 55 -29.90 13.53 19.75
N LEU A 56 -30.32 12.30 19.44
CA LEU A 56 -29.41 11.24 18.97
C LEU A 56 -28.62 11.64 17.72
N GLU A 57 -29.31 12.12 16.68
CA GLU A 57 -28.68 12.49 15.41
C GLU A 57 -27.63 13.60 15.56
N LYS A 58 -27.93 14.62 16.39
CA LYS A 58 -26.94 15.68 16.71
C LYS A 58 -25.73 15.13 17.48
N THR A 59 -25.95 14.11 18.31
CA THR A 59 -24.87 13.46 19.07
C THR A 59 -24.01 12.57 18.17
N LYS A 60 -24.62 11.86 17.22
CA LYS A 60 -23.91 11.08 16.18
C LYS A 60 -23.03 11.95 15.29
N GLU A 61 -23.56 13.08 14.83
CA GLU A 61 -22.79 14.01 13.99
C GLU A 61 -21.58 14.55 14.76
N LYS A 62 -21.76 14.89 16.05
CA LYS A 62 -20.66 15.31 16.90
C LYS A 62 -19.62 14.20 17.11
N LEU A 63 -20.06 12.96 17.34
CA LEU A 63 -19.17 11.80 17.44
C LEU A 63 -18.36 11.62 16.16
N LYS A 64 -19.01 11.70 14.99
CA LYS A 64 -18.36 11.60 13.68
C LYS A 64 -17.27 12.66 13.52
N GLN A 65 -17.58 13.92 13.78
CA GLN A 65 -16.61 15.02 13.70
C GLN A 65 -15.40 14.79 14.63
N GLU A 66 -15.63 14.32 15.86
CA GLU A 66 -14.54 14.02 16.80
C GLU A 66 -13.68 12.84 16.33
N CYS A 67 -14.28 11.80 15.75
CA CYS A 67 -13.55 10.65 15.20
C CYS A 67 -12.78 11.00 13.92
N GLU A 68 -13.34 11.83 13.04
CA GLU A 68 -12.66 12.34 11.84
C GLU A 68 -11.46 13.21 12.21
N ALA A 69 -11.61 14.11 13.19
CA ALA A 69 -10.52 14.94 13.68
C ALA A 69 -9.37 14.10 14.28
N LEU A 70 -9.70 13.01 14.99
CA LEU A 70 -8.69 12.06 15.45
C LEU A 70 -8.01 11.34 14.28
N TRP A 71 -8.79 10.82 13.34
CA TRP A 71 -8.27 10.07 12.19
C TRP A 71 -7.39 10.94 11.29
N ALA A 72 -7.66 12.24 11.17
CA ALA A 72 -6.81 13.15 10.40
C ALA A 72 -5.33 13.14 10.86
N THR A 73 -5.08 12.88 12.15
CA THR A 73 -3.72 12.75 12.70
C THR A 73 -3.14 11.32 12.62
N GLN A 74 -3.99 10.34 12.33
CA GLN A 74 -3.71 8.90 12.30
C GLN A 74 -4.00 8.29 10.93
N LYS A 75 -4.05 9.12 9.88
CA LYS A 75 -4.42 8.65 8.55
C LYS A 75 -3.24 7.88 7.94
N ALA A 76 -3.50 6.67 7.47
CA ALA A 76 -2.50 5.88 6.76
C ALA A 76 -2.21 6.46 5.38
N CYS A 77 -0.99 6.22 4.87
CA CYS A 77 -0.60 6.61 3.53
C CYS A 77 -1.40 5.87 2.43
N GLU A 78 -1.76 4.61 2.65
CA GLU A 78 -2.52 3.73 1.73
C GLU A 78 -1.85 3.48 0.37
N PHE A 79 -0.61 3.93 0.16
CA PHE A 79 0.13 3.63 -1.06
C PHE A 79 0.58 2.17 -1.04
N VAL A 80 0.49 1.49 -2.18
CA VAL A 80 0.74 0.05 -2.28
C VAL A 80 2.03 -0.20 -3.05
N SER A 81 2.86 -1.11 -2.54
CA SER A 81 4.10 -1.52 -3.17
C SER A 81 3.86 -2.31 -4.45
N LEU A 82 4.91 -2.52 -5.24
CA LEU A 82 4.80 -3.25 -6.51
C LEU A 82 4.37 -4.72 -6.35
N ILE A 83 4.52 -5.27 -5.14
CA ILE A 83 4.10 -6.64 -4.80
C ILE A 83 2.76 -6.68 -4.05
N GLY A 84 2.09 -5.54 -3.86
CA GLY A 84 0.76 -5.49 -3.25
C GLY A 84 0.72 -5.25 -1.73
N SER A 85 1.82 -4.84 -1.09
CA SER A 85 1.81 -4.53 0.36
C SER A 85 1.61 -3.05 0.61
N GLU A 86 0.78 -2.71 1.60
CA GLU A 86 0.46 -1.31 1.94
C GLU A 86 1.60 -0.62 2.71
N CYS A 87 1.73 0.69 2.50
CA CYS A 87 2.64 1.55 3.26
C CYS A 87 2.17 1.68 4.71
N ILE A 88 3.05 1.39 5.67
CA ILE A 88 2.78 1.42 7.12
C ILE A 88 2.98 2.81 7.74
N LEU A 89 3.35 3.81 6.94
CA LEU A 89 3.58 5.18 7.40
C LEU A 89 2.27 5.98 7.42
N PRO A 90 2.17 7.01 8.30
CA PRO A 90 1.11 8.00 8.19
C PRO A 90 1.22 8.74 6.85
N VAL A 91 0.16 9.43 6.42
CA VAL A 91 0.21 10.29 5.23
C VAL A 91 1.46 11.16 5.27
N HIS A 92 2.28 11.06 4.23
CA HIS A 92 3.57 11.72 4.12
C HIS A 92 3.83 12.17 2.68
N TYR A 93 4.80 13.06 2.50
CA TYR A 93 5.31 13.39 1.16
C TYR A 93 6.25 12.29 0.72
N SER A 94 5.95 11.68 -0.42
CA SER A 94 6.78 10.68 -1.09
C SER A 94 8.01 11.32 -1.75
N LEU A 95 8.96 10.50 -2.18
CA LEU A 95 10.11 10.99 -2.95
C LEU A 95 9.71 11.63 -4.29
N SER A 96 8.55 11.21 -4.84
CA SER A 96 7.96 11.70 -6.08
C SER A 96 7.35 13.10 -5.95
N ASP A 97 7.14 13.62 -4.74
CA ASP A 97 6.54 14.93 -4.50
C ASP A 97 7.55 16.07 -4.72
N LEU A 98 7.86 16.35 -6.00
CA LEU A 98 8.90 17.31 -6.39
C LEU A 98 8.65 18.75 -5.90
N ASN A 99 7.39 19.10 -5.64
CA ASN A 99 6.99 20.42 -5.12
C ASN A 99 7.37 20.65 -3.64
N VAL A 100 7.78 19.60 -2.93
CA VAL A 100 8.13 19.66 -1.51
C VAL A 100 9.66 19.60 -1.36
N PRO A 101 10.30 20.33 -0.42
CA PRO A 101 11.73 20.20 -0.18
C PRO A 101 12.15 18.76 0.11
N ALA A 102 13.30 18.33 -0.43
CA ALA A 102 13.79 16.95 -0.28
C ALA A 102 13.93 16.50 1.18
N SER A 103 14.26 17.41 2.10
CA SER A 103 14.37 17.13 3.54
C SER A 103 13.06 16.74 4.23
N LYS A 104 11.91 17.00 3.60
CA LYS A 104 10.57 16.65 4.12
C LYS A 104 9.95 15.44 3.40
N ARG A 105 10.63 14.88 2.40
CA ARG A 105 10.16 13.70 1.68
C ARG A 105 10.66 12.43 2.37
N VAL A 106 9.82 11.41 2.37
CA VAL A 106 10.09 10.12 3.00
C VAL A 106 9.73 9.02 2.00
N ALA A 107 10.59 8.01 1.88
CA ALA A 107 10.29 6.83 1.06
C ALA A 107 9.13 6.03 1.68
N HIS A 108 8.30 5.44 0.82
CA HIS A 108 7.29 4.50 1.29
C HIS A 108 7.94 3.28 1.92
N SER A 109 7.23 2.62 2.84
CA SER A 109 7.70 1.40 3.47
C SER A 109 6.51 0.55 3.88
N SER A 110 6.50 -0.72 3.49
CA SER A 110 5.57 -1.72 4.04
C SER A 110 6.15 -2.43 5.28
N GLY A 111 7.43 -2.19 5.58
CA GLY A 111 8.18 -2.93 6.59
C GLY A 111 8.57 -4.35 6.19
N ALA A 112 8.13 -4.83 5.02
CA ALA A 112 8.55 -6.12 4.47
C ALA A 112 9.96 -6.04 3.88
N HIS A 113 10.70 -7.12 4.04
CA HIS A 113 12.06 -7.28 3.52
C HIS A 113 12.21 -8.67 2.90
N PHE A 114 12.97 -8.76 1.83
CA PHE A 114 13.18 -9.99 1.07
C PHE A 114 14.67 -10.25 0.91
N LEU A 115 15.12 -11.47 1.15
CA LEU A 115 16.49 -11.85 0.83
C LEU A 115 16.64 -11.85 -0.69
N SER A 116 17.52 -10.99 -1.22
CA SER A 116 17.77 -10.84 -2.65
C SER A 116 19.26 -11.01 -2.94
N THR A 117 19.55 -11.55 -4.12
CA THR A 117 20.93 -11.80 -4.59
C THR A 117 21.36 -10.68 -5.55
N CYS A 118 22.63 -10.31 -5.53
CA CYS A 118 23.20 -9.34 -6.47
C CYS A 118 23.21 -9.86 -7.91
N ASN A 119 23.50 -8.98 -8.87
CA ASN A 119 23.46 -9.27 -10.30
C ASN A 119 24.39 -10.43 -10.73
N CYS A 120 25.54 -10.63 -10.07
CA CYS A 120 26.47 -11.72 -10.38
C CYS A 120 26.25 -12.99 -9.56
N GLY A 121 25.24 -13.02 -8.67
CA GLY A 121 24.99 -14.18 -7.82
C GLY A 121 25.89 -14.30 -6.58
N HIS A 122 26.94 -13.48 -6.45
CA HIS A 122 27.99 -13.67 -5.44
C HIS A 122 27.61 -13.24 -4.01
N SER A 123 26.67 -12.31 -3.86
CA SER A 123 26.34 -11.69 -2.57
C SER A 123 24.83 -11.60 -2.40
N GLN A 124 24.37 -11.71 -1.16
CA GLN A 124 22.96 -11.56 -0.79
C GLN A 124 22.81 -10.46 0.25
N ALA A 125 21.70 -9.73 0.17
CA ALA A 125 21.32 -8.74 1.16
C ALA A 125 19.80 -8.69 1.31
N LEU A 126 19.34 -8.16 2.44
CA LEU A 126 17.93 -7.86 2.63
C LEU A 126 17.56 -6.65 1.77
N ARG A 127 16.56 -6.84 0.91
CA ARG A 127 15.97 -5.81 0.07
C ARG A 127 14.64 -5.38 0.68
N ASN A 128 14.43 -4.08 0.82
CA ASN A 128 13.13 -3.53 1.21
C ASN A 128 12.10 -3.83 0.11
N ASP A 129 10.84 -3.94 0.50
CA ASP A 129 9.74 -3.97 -0.44
C ASP A 129 9.71 -2.71 -1.34
N PRO A 130 9.85 -2.85 -2.68
CA PRO A 130 9.97 -1.69 -3.57
C PRO A 130 8.61 -1.06 -3.92
N PHE A 131 8.56 0.27 -3.90
CA PHE A 131 7.41 1.07 -4.30
C PHE A 131 7.59 1.72 -5.68
N SER A 132 8.77 1.61 -6.28
CA SER A 132 9.05 2.08 -7.63
C SER A 132 9.88 1.06 -8.42
N LEU A 133 9.78 1.12 -9.76
CA LEU A 133 10.58 0.26 -10.63
C LEU A 133 12.08 0.50 -10.47
N ARG A 134 12.48 1.73 -10.13
CA ARG A 134 13.87 2.08 -9.84
C ARG A 134 14.35 1.37 -8.58
N GLU A 135 13.57 1.42 -7.50
CA GLU A 135 13.89 0.70 -6.26
C GLU A 135 13.98 -0.82 -6.51
N ALA A 136 13.05 -1.35 -7.31
CA ALA A 136 12.98 -2.77 -7.62
C ALA A 136 14.16 -3.25 -8.49
N ASN A 137 14.65 -2.44 -9.43
CA ASN A 137 15.55 -2.93 -10.48
C ASN A 137 16.93 -2.26 -10.48
N TYR A 138 17.13 -1.16 -9.75
CA TYR A 138 18.37 -0.39 -9.80
C TYR A 138 18.93 -0.12 -8.41
N ASP A 139 18.24 0.63 -7.55
CA ASP A 139 18.82 1.19 -6.33
C ASP A 139 19.44 0.10 -5.43
N PHE A 140 18.71 -1.01 -5.23
CA PHE A 140 19.21 -2.17 -4.47
C PHE A 140 20.46 -2.82 -5.10
N TYR A 141 20.57 -2.87 -6.42
CA TYR A 141 21.65 -3.58 -7.10
C TYR A 141 22.93 -2.75 -7.22
N THR A 142 22.85 -1.42 -7.12
CA THR A 142 24.02 -0.53 -7.19
C THR A 142 24.95 -0.63 -5.97
N GLN A 143 24.48 -1.17 -4.85
CA GLN A 143 25.26 -1.22 -3.61
C GLN A 143 26.36 -2.31 -3.59
N PHE A 144 26.35 -3.26 -4.52
CA PHE A 144 27.23 -4.43 -4.49
C PHE A 144 28.55 -4.18 -5.23
N THR A 145 29.67 -4.28 -4.50
CA THR A 145 31.01 -4.10 -5.08
C THR A 145 31.46 -5.25 -5.98
N CYS A 146 30.97 -6.46 -5.75
CA CYS A 146 31.26 -7.66 -6.57
C CYS A 146 30.70 -7.57 -8.00
N CYS A 147 29.81 -6.60 -8.26
CA CYS A 147 29.17 -6.40 -9.56
C CYS A 147 29.83 -5.32 -10.42
N LYS A 148 30.83 -4.60 -9.91
CA LYS A 148 31.41 -3.40 -10.56
C LYS A 148 32.05 -3.64 -11.93
N ASN A 149 32.50 -4.87 -12.20
CA ASN A 149 33.20 -5.21 -13.44
C ASN A 149 32.28 -5.94 -14.44
N MET A 150 30.96 -5.92 -14.23
CA MET A 150 30.03 -6.47 -15.20
C MET A 150 29.83 -5.52 -16.38
N GLU A 151 29.46 -6.11 -17.51
CA GLU A 151 29.14 -5.36 -18.72
C GLU A 151 27.83 -4.58 -18.54
N GLU A 152 27.84 -3.32 -18.93
CA GLU A 152 26.68 -2.44 -18.89
C GLU A 152 26.21 -2.17 -20.32
N TYR A 153 24.91 -2.35 -20.55
CA TYR A 153 24.26 -2.06 -21.82
C TYR A 153 23.29 -0.91 -21.64
N GLU A 154 23.46 0.13 -22.45
CA GLU A 154 22.49 1.23 -22.54
C GLU A 154 21.40 0.84 -23.54
N PHE A 155 20.16 0.78 -23.05
CA PHE A 155 19.00 0.53 -23.88
C PHE A 155 18.33 1.86 -24.22
N GLU A 156 17.88 2.01 -25.47
CA GLU A 156 17.03 3.13 -25.85
C GLU A 156 15.70 3.05 -25.10
N VAL A 157 15.42 4.06 -24.28
CA VAL A 157 14.13 4.18 -23.60
C VAL A 157 13.12 4.74 -24.60
N PHE A 158 12.10 3.95 -24.92
CA PHE A 158 11.00 4.37 -25.79
C PHE A 158 10.35 5.64 -25.23
N LYS A 159 10.38 6.74 -25.99
CA LYS A 159 9.70 7.99 -25.62
C LYS A 159 8.35 8.02 -26.32
N TYR A 160 7.29 8.01 -25.52
CA TYR A 160 5.91 8.03 -26.04
C TYR A 160 5.59 9.31 -26.83
N ASP A 161 6.32 10.40 -26.57
CA ASP A 161 6.20 11.68 -27.28
C ASP A 161 6.59 11.60 -28.76
N ASP A 162 7.29 10.55 -29.18
CA ASP A 162 7.70 10.33 -30.58
C ASP A 162 6.57 9.73 -31.44
N ILE A 163 5.44 9.34 -30.82
CA ILE A 163 4.23 8.95 -31.55
C ILE A 163 3.46 10.22 -31.94
N LYS A 164 3.81 10.81 -33.08
CA LYS A 164 2.82 11.62 -33.82
C LYS A 164 1.66 10.68 -34.15
N GLU A 165 0.42 11.09 -33.81
CA GLU A 165 -0.81 10.44 -34.27
C GLU A 165 -0.78 10.25 -35.80
N GLN A 166 -0.25 9.13 -36.25
CA GLN A 166 -0.65 8.54 -37.52
C GLN A 166 -1.61 7.42 -37.14
N SER A 167 -2.88 7.64 -37.51
CA SER A 167 -3.94 6.64 -37.44
C SER A 167 -3.45 5.34 -38.06
N LEU A 168 -3.18 4.34 -37.22
CA LEU A 168 -2.93 2.98 -37.68
C LEU A 168 -4.28 2.36 -38.00
N ASP A 169 -4.56 2.22 -39.30
CA ASP A 169 -5.71 1.49 -39.82
C ASP A 169 -5.70 0.05 -39.27
N MET A 170 -6.68 -0.23 -38.42
CA MET A 170 -6.93 -1.49 -37.70
C MET A 170 -7.45 -2.63 -38.60
N GLU A 171 -7.01 -2.71 -39.86
CA GLU A 171 -7.49 -3.72 -40.83
C GLU A 171 -6.42 -4.64 -41.43
N SER A 172 -5.19 -4.71 -40.89
CA SER A 172 -4.14 -5.58 -41.48
C SER A 172 -3.42 -6.55 -40.55
N LEU A 173 -3.99 -6.92 -39.41
CA LEU A 173 -3.43 -8.00 -38.59
C LEU A 173 -4.08 -9.36 -38.95
N PRO A 174 -3.31 -10.35 -39.43
CA PRO A 174 -3.85 -11.66 -39.76
C PRO A 174 -4.20 -12.44 -38.49
N ASP A 175 -5.46 -12.87 -38.43
CA ASP A 175 -6.04 -13.72 -37.39
C ASP A 175 -5.30 -15.07 -37.32
N LYS A 176 -4.66 -15.35 -36.18
CA LYS A 176 -4.13 -16.68 -35.84
C LYS A 176 -4.53 -17.05 -34.42
N SER A 177 -5.84 -17.15 -34.21
CA SER A 177 -6.38 -18.03 -33.17
C SER A 177 -6.56 -19.45 -33.71
N GLN A 178 -6.46 -20.42 -32.80
CA GLN A 178 -6.72 -21.86 -32.93
C GLN A 178 -5.52 -22.74 -33.32
N LYS A 179 -4.84 -23.26 -32.29
CA LYS A 179 -4.60 -24.72 -32.17
C LYS A 179 -4.60 -25.14 -30.70
N SER A 180 -5.63 -25.90 -30.38
CA SER A 180 -5.90 -26.59 -29.13
C SER A 180 -4.78 -27.57 -28.76
N ILE A 181 -4.35 -27.52 -27.48
CA ILE A 181 -3.48 -28.54 -26.90
C ILE A 181 -4.38 -29.62 -26.30
N ILE A 182 -4.41 -30.78 -26.96
CA ILE A 182 -4.95 -32.03 -26.44
C ILE A 182 -3.92 -32.64 -25.50
N SER A 183 -4.38 -33.00 -24.29
CA SER A 183 -3.66 -33.75 -23.27
C SER A 183 -3.40 -35.18 -23.75
N SER A 184 -2.14 -35.60 -23.74
CA SER A 184 -1.73 -36.98 -23.99
C SER A 184 -1.16 -37.57 -22.70
N GLN A 185 -1.95 -38.39 -22.03
CA GLN A 185 -1.44 -39.33 -21.03
C GLN A 185 -0.57 -40.37 -21.76
N GLN A 186 0.70 -40.48 -21.39
CA GLN A 186 1.52 -41.64 -21.75
C GLN A 186 1.64 -42.55 -20.53
N ASN A 187 1.01 -43.71 -20.64
CA ASN A 187 1.14 -44.84 -19.73
C ASN A 187 2.56 -45.41 -19.82
N PHE A 188 3.14 -45.68 -18.65
CA PHE A 188 4.19 -46.67 -18.46
C PHE A 188 3.61 -48.08 -18.66
N SER A 189 4.35 -48.95 -19.34
CA SER A 189 4.57 -50.35 -18.92
C SER A 189 5.63 -51.06 -19.77
N GLU A 190 6.49 -51.76 -19.03
CA GLU A 190 7.45 -52.86 -19.32
C GLU A 190 8.52 -52.72 -20.41
#